data_AF-A0A7R9ZY18-F1
#
_entry.id   AF-A0A7R9ZY18-F1
#
_cell.length_a   1.000
_cell.length_b   1.000
_cell.length_c   1.000
_cell.angle_alpha   90.00
_cell.angle_beta   90.00
_cell.angle_gamma   90.00
#
_symmetry.space_group_name_H-M   'P 1'
#
loop_
_entity.id
_entity.type
_entity.pdbx_description
1 polymer ?
#
loop_
_entity_poly.entity_id
_entity_poly.type
_entity_poly.pdbx_seq_one_letter_code
_entity_poly.pdbx_strand_id
1 'polypeptide(L)'
;AVSDGWPAYKVGKAALAAAEASGLTKRMASTCAGTAAATAVASSAAEDGSAPANVAAHAMQAARYAGLSKQTAAHLVAKIATDTVADNAVWKGAAPAEVGRAAKEAAITAGVSESEVMASAGNAAASAVARKMARDGLP
;
A
#
# COMPACT_ATOMS: atom_id res chain seq x y z
N ALA A 1 -8.03 12.88 13.57
CA ALA A 1 -8.43 11.50 13.89
C ALA A 1 -8.58 10.77 12.57
N VAL A 2 -7.84 9.69 12.35
CA VAL A 2 -8.11 8.79 11.22
C VAL A 2 -9.45 8.14 11.56
N SER A 3 -10.46 8.29 10.70
CA SER A 3 -11.83 7.87 11.01
C SER A 3 -11.88 6.40 11.41
N ASP A 4 -12.59 6.10 12.49
CA ASP A 4 -12.79 4.77 13.10
C ASP A 4 -13.55 3.76 12.20
N GLY A 5 -13.66 4.02 10.89
CA GLY A 5 -14.51 3.28 9.96
C GLY A 5 -13.81 2.26 9.06
N TRP A 6 -12.48 2.27 8.96
CA TRP A 6 -11.79 1.33 8.07
C TRP A 6 -11.70 -0.06 8.67
N PRO A 7 -12.22 -1.12 8.01
CA PRO A 7 -12.30 -2.46 8.58
C PRO A 7 -10.95 -3.20 8.59
N ALA A 8 -9.82 -2.50 8.70
CA ALA A 8 -8.46 -3.05 8.61
C ALA A 8 -8.23 -4.25 9.53
N TYR A 9 -8.82 -4.25 10.73
CA TYR A 9 -8.82 -5.40 11.63
C TYR A 9 -9.55 -6.62 11.02
N LYS A 10 -10.78 -6.43 10.54
CA LYS A 10 -11.59 -7.50 9.95
C LYS A 10 -10.92 -8.05 8.70
N VAL A 11 -10.39 -7.18 7.83
CA VAL A 11 -9.68 -7.58 6.61
C VAL A 11 -8.41 -8.37 6.95
N GLY A 12 -7.57 -7.86 7.85
CA GLY A 12 -6.33 -8.53 8.25
C GLY A 12 -6.57 -9.91 8.89
N LYS A 13 -7.57 -10.04 9.76
CA LYS A 13 -7.92 -11.32 10.40
C LYS A 13 -8.56 -12.31 9.43
N ALA A 14 -9.46 -11.85 8.55
CA ALA A 14 -10.06 -12.71 7.54
C ALA A 14 -9.01 -13.24 6.55
N ALA A 15 -8.10 -12.38 6.09
CA ALA A 15 -7.00 -12.79 5.22
C ALA A 15 -6.09 -13.82 5.89
N LEU A 16 -5.78 -13.65 7.19
CA LEU A 16 -4.97 -14.62 7.93
C LEU A 16 -5.68 -15.96 8.07
N ALA A 17 -6.96 -15.96 8.46
CA ALA A 17 -7.74 -17.19 8.58
C ALA A 17 -7.82 -17.95 7.24
N ALA A 18 -8.02 -17.24 6.12
CA ALA A 18 -8.01 -17.85 4.80
C ALA A 18 -6.64 -18.43 4.42
N ALA A 19 -5.54 -17.72 4.74
CA ALA A 19 -4.19 -18.18 4.47
C ALA A 19 -3.80 -19.41 5.32
N GLU A 20 -4.20 -19.45 6.59
CA GLU A 20 -4.01 -20.61 7.48
C GLU A 20 -4.85 -21.82 7.02
N ALA A 21 -6.10 -21.60 6.60
CA ALA A 21 -6.97 -22.65 6.07
C ALA A 21 -6.44 -23.27 4.75
N SER A 22 -5.57 -22.55 4.03
CA SER A 22 -4.91 -23.03 2.82
C SER A 22 -3.72 -23.97 3.09
N GLY A 23 -3.45 -24.31 4.35
CA GLY A 23 -2.36 -25.23 4.74
C GLY A 23 -0.97 -24.59 4.73
N LEU A 24 -0.88 -23.25 4.66
CA LEU A 24 0.39 -22.54 4.71
C LEU A 24 1.00 -22.63 6.11
N THR A 25 2.34 -22.68 6.18
CA THR A 25 3.05 -22.50 7.45
C THR A 25 2.70 -21.13 8.04
N LYS A 26 2.70 -20.99 9.38
CA LYS A 26 2.32 -19.75 10.07
C LYS A 26 3.02 -18.50 9.51
N ARG A 27 4.33 -18.60 9.23
CA ARG A 27 5.12 -17.49 8.65
C ARG A 27 4.67 -17.15 7.23
N MET A 28 4.45 -18.16 6.39
CA MET A 28 3.94 -17.95 5.02
C MET A 28 2.52 -17.39 5.03
N ALA A 29 1.67 -17.88 5.94
CA ALA A 29 0.31 -17.40 6.11
C ALA A 29 0.28 -15.91 6.48
N SER A 30 1.06 -15.47 7.48
CA SER A 30 1.13 -14.06 7.87
C SER A 30 1.67 -13.15 6.76
N THR A 31 2.69 -13.59 6.00
CA THR A 31 3.21 -12.81 4.86
C THR A 31 2.20 -12.71 3.73
N CYS A 32 1.56 -13.82 3.36
CA CYS A 32 0.52 -13.85 2.33
C CYS A 32 -0.67 -12.97 2.73
N ALA A 33 -1.22 -13.21 3.92
CA ALA A 33 -2.34 -12.45 4.47
C ALA A 33 -2.02 -10.96 4.64
N GLY A 34 -0.83 -10.63 5.13
CA GLY A 34 -0.40 -9.25 5.30
C GLY A 34 -0.29 -8.51 3.97
N THR A 35 0.24 -9.17 2.93
CA THR A 35 0.29 -8.62 1.57
C THR A 35 -1.10 -8.39 1.01
N ALA A 36 -1.97 -9.39 1.09
CA ALA A 36 -3.34 -9.31 0.56
C ALA A 36 -4.18 -8.25 1.28
N ALA A 37 -4.13 -8.24 2.61
CA ALA A 37 -4.88 -7.29 3.43
C ALA A 37 -4.40 -5.84 3.23
N ALA A 38 -3.08 -5.61 3.20
CA ALA A 38 -2.51 -4.30 2.93
C ALA A 38 -2.90 -3.79 1.53
N THR A 39 -2.81 -4.67 0.52
CA THR A 39 -3.16 -4.32 -0.88
C THR A 39 -4.64 -3.95 -1.01
N ALA A 40 -5.52 -4.77 -0.46
CA ALA A 40 -6.96 -4.53 -0.51
C ALA A 40 -7.32 -3.21 0.17
N VAL A 41 -6.81 -2.98 1.39
CA VAL A 41 -7.08 -1.75 2.14
C VAL A 41 -6.47 -0.53 1.47
N ALA A 42 -5.24 -0.62 0.95
CA ALA A 42 -4.62 0.49 0.24
C ALA A 42 -5.42 0.89 -1.01
N SER A 43 -5.83 -0.11 -1.80
CA SER A 43 -6.55 0.11 -3.06
C SER A 43 -7.90 0.77 -2.79
N SER A 44 -8.71 0.21 -1.89
CA SER A 44 -10.01 0.77 -1.55
C SER A 44 -9.86 2.17 -0.93
N ALA A 45 -8.84 2.42 -0.09
CA ALA A 45 -8.64 3.74 0.50
C ALA A 45 -8.29 4.80 -0.56
N ALA A 46 -7.47 4.44 -1.55
CA ALA A 46 -7.12 5.34 -2.65
C ALA A 46 -8.31 5.58 -3.61
N GLU A 47 -9.13 4.56 -3.86
CA GLU A 47 -10.38 4.65 -4.62
C GLU A 47 -11.39 5.60 -3.96
N ASP A 48 -11.54 5.50 -2.63
CA ASP A 48 -12.36 6.42 -1.81
C ASP A 48 -11.77 7.84 -1.72
N GLY A 49 -10.62 8.09 -2.36
CA GLY A 49 -9.98 9.41 -2.38
C GLY A 49 -9.27 9.78 -1.08
N SER A 50 -8.92 8.80 -0.26
CA SER A 50 -8.16 9.04 0.97
C SER A 50 -6.81 9.70 0.68
N ALA A 51 -6.36 10.56 1.60
CA ALA A 51 -5.03 11.15 1.55
C ALA A 51 -3.94 10.06 1.57
N PRO A 52 -2.77 10.29 0.92
CA PRO A 52 -1.68 9.31 0.85
C PRO A 52 -1.24 8.74 2.20
N ALA A 53 -1.12 9.59 3.22
CA ALA A 53 -0.78 9.14 4.58
C ALA A 53 -1.84 8.16 5.14
N ASN A 54 -3.13 8.40 4.91
CA ASN A 54 -4.20 7.53 5.38
C ASN A 54 -4.18 6.17 4.65
N VAL A 55 -3.90 6.16 3.34
CA VAL A 55 -3.73 4.91 2.57
C VAL A 55 -2.65 4.03 3.22
N ALA A 56 -1.47 4.59 3.48
CA ALA A 56 -0.38 3.88 4.14
C ALA A 56 -0.73 3.46 5.57
N ALA A 57 -1.36 4.34 6.37
CA ALA A 57 -1.72 4.04 7.75
C ALA A 57 -2.72 2.87 7.85
N HIS A 58 -3.76 2.86 7.01
CA HIS A 58 -4.75 1.79 7.00
C HIS A 58 -4.15 0.47 6.50
N ALA A 59 -3.34 0.50 5.44
CA ALA A 59 -2.63 -0.67 4.95
C ALA A 59 -1.69 -1.26 6.02
N MET A 60 -1.01 -0.38 6.78
CA MET A 60 -0.15 -0.78 7.90
C MET A 60 -0.91 -1.47 9.02
N GLN A 61 -2.09 -0.95 9.39
CA GLN A 61 -2.94 -1.61 10.37
C GLN A 61 -3.35 -3.00 9.90
N ALA A 62 -3.83 -3.12 8.65
CA ALA A 62 -4.27 -4.39 8.07
C ALA A 62 -3.14 -5.45 8.04
N ALA A 63 -1.95 -5.05 7.58
CA ALA A 63 -0.76 -5.90 7.56
C ALA A 63 -0.40 -6.43 8.96
N ARG A 64 -0.46 -5.56 9.98
CA ARG A 64 -0.17 -5.94 11.37
C ARG A 64 -1.23 -6.86 11.95
N TYR A 65 -2.50 -6.64 11.65
CA TYR A 65 -3.58 -7.53 12.11
C TYR A 65 -3.51 -8.93 11.49
N ALA A 66 -2.95 -9.04 10.29
CA ALA A 66 -2.59 -10.30 9.63
C ALA A 66 -1.34 -10.98 10.23
N GLY A 67 -0.73 -10.41 11.27
CA GLY A 67 0.35 -11.03 12.04
C GLY A 67 1.76 -10.64 11.60
N LEU A 68 1.92 -9.66 10.69
CA LEU A 68 3.24 -9.16 10.35
C LEU A 68 3.86 -8.35 11.50
N SER A 69 5.18 -8.50 11.67
CA SER A 69 5.96 -7.64 12.55
C SER A 69 5.90 -6.19 12.07
N LYS A 70 6.12 -5.22 12.99
CA LYS A 70 6.13 -3.80 12.62
C LYS A 70 7.13 -3.51 11.50
N GLN A 71 8.34 -4.05 11.59
CA GLN A 71 9.38 -3.82 10.58
C GLN A 71 8.99 -4.43 9.23
N THR A 72 8.58 -5.71 9.21
CA THR A 72 8.17 -6.37 7.96
C THR A 72 6.97 -5.68 7.32
N ALA A 73 5.99 -5.27 8.12
CA ALA A 73 4.84 -4.52 7.64
C ALA A 73 5.25 -3.16 7.06
N ALA A 74 6.19 -2.44 7.68
CA ALA A 74 6.65 -1.13 7.19
C ALA A 74 7.24 -1.23 5.78
N HIS A 75 8.18 -2.16 5.54
CA HIS A 75 8.78 -2.34 4.21
C HIS A 75 7.75 -2.77 3.15
N LEU A 76 6.86 -3.70 3.52
CA LEU A 76 5.81 -4.19 2.63
C LEU A 76 4.80 -3.11 2.28
N VAL A 77 4.35 -2.35 3.27
CA VAL A 77 3.34 -1.31 3.12
C VAL A 77 3.93 -0.10 2.41
N ALA A 78 5.19 0.25 2.62
CA ALA A 78 5.85 1.32 1.89
C ALA A 78 5.71 1.06 0.38
N LYS A 79 6.07 -0.13 -0.10
CA LYS A 79 5.92 -0.51 -1.51
C LYS A 79 4.46 -0.46 -1.98
N ILE A 80 3.56 -1.13 -1.27
CA ILE A 80 2.14 -1.23 -1.66
C ILE A 80 1.48 0.14 -1.70
N ALA A 81 1.65 0.94 -0.65
CA ALA A 81 1.00 2.24 -0.53
C ALA A 81 1.61 3.25 -1.50
N THR A 82 2.93 3.26 -1.72
CA THR A 82 3.55 4.14 -2.72
C THR A 82 3.05 3.81 -4.12
N ASP A 83 3.02 2.53 -4.49
CA ASP A 83 2.56 2.10 -5.82
C ASP A 83 1.08 2.45 -6.02
N THR A 84 0.24 2.16 -5.03
CA THR A 84 -1.20 2.41 -5.09
C THR A 84 -1.52 3.90 -5.19
N VAL A 85 -0.90 4.73 -4.35
CA VAL A 85 -1.10 6.19 -4.37
C VAL A 85 -0.57 6.79 -5.66
N ALA A 86 0.60 6.35 -6.12
CA ALA A 86 1.19 6.85 -7.37
C ALA A 86 0.30 6.52 -8.57
N ASP A 87 -0.17 5.28 -8.69
CA ASP A 87 -1.10 4.88 -9.74
C ASP A 87 -2.39 5.70 -9.67
N ASN A 88 -3.01 5.80 -8.49
CA ASN A 88 -4.25 6.56 -8.32
C ASN A 88 -4.09 8.05 -8.68
N ALA A 89 -2.99 8.68 -8.29
CA ALA A 89 -2.69 10.07 -8.65
C ALA A 89 -2.53 10.24 -10.17
N VAL A 90 -1.80 9.35 -10.83
CA VAL A 90 -1.65 9.35 -12.30
C VAL A 90 -3.00 9.15 -12.99
N TRP A 91 -3.83 8.21 -12.52
CA TRP A 91 -5.18 7.99 -13.06
C TRP A 91 -6.09 9.21 -12.94
N LYS A 92 -5.90 10.01 -11.89
CA LYS A 92 -6.60 11.28 -11.67
C LYS A 92 -6.00 12.45 -12.47
N GLY A 93 -4.97 12.21 -13.28
CA GLY A 93 -4.33 13.23 -14.13
C GLY A 93 -3.34 14.14 -13.40
N ALA A 94 -2.84 13.72 -12.23
CA ALA A 94 -1.85 14.51 -11.49
C ALA A 94 -0.54 14.66 -12.28
N ALA A 95 0.15 15.79 -12.10
CA ALA A 95 1.45 16.00 -12.72
C ALA A 95 2.53 15.07 -12.09
N PRO A 96 3.60 14.69 -12.81
CA PRO A 96 4.62 13.77 -12.29
C PRO A 96 5.22 14.16 -10.93
N ALA A 97 5.43 15.47 -10.70
CA ALA A 97 5.93 15.96 -9.42
C ALA A 97 4.94 15.72 -8.26
N GLU A 98 3.64 15.82 -8.52
CA GLU A 98 2.59 15.57 -7.52
C GLU A 98 2.45 14.08 -7.21
N VAL A 99 2.60 13.22 -8.22
CA VAL A 99 2.67 11.76 -8.07
C VAL A 99 3.83 11.38 -7.15
N GLY A 100 5.02 11.94 -7.39
CA GLY A 100 6.20 11.73 -6.54
C GLY A 100 6.00 12.19 -5.10
N ARG A 101 5.38 13.36 -4.91
CA ARG A 101 5.05 13.89 -3.57
C ARG A 101 4.07 12.98 -2.83
N ALA A 102 3.01 12.53 -3.49
CA ALA A 102 2.01 11.65 -2.90
C ALA A 102 2.61 10.29 -2.51
N ALA A 103 3.42 9.69 -3.38
CA ALA A 103 4.13 8.45 -3.08
C ALA A 103 5.10 8.64 -1.88
N LYS A 104 5.84 9.75 -1.84
CA LYS A 104 6.75 10.08 -0.72
C LYS A 104 6.01 10.16 0.63
N GLU A 105 4.86 10.82 0.65
CA GLU A 105 4.03 10.94 1.87
C GLU A 105 3.56 9.56 2.38
N ALA A 106 3.14 8.68 1.48
CA ALA A 106 2.78 7.31 1.81
C ALA A 106 3.97 6.53 2.39
N ALA A 107 5.16 6.62 1.79
CA ALA A 107 6.37 5.96 2.28
C ALA A 107 6.79 6.44 3.67
N ILE A 108 6.76 7.76 3.91
CA ILE A 108 7.07 8.34 5.22
C ILE A 108 6.12 7.77 6.28
N THR A 109 4.83 7.68 5.96
CA THR A 109 3.82 7.18 6.89
C THR A 109 3.94 5.69 7.15
N ALA A 110 4.39 4.90 6.17
CA ALA A 110 4.72 3.49 6.36
C ALA A 110 5.87 3.28 7.37
N GLY A 111 6.69 4.31 7.61
CA GLY A 111 7.73 4.32 8.65
C GLY A 111 9.03 3.64 8.24
N VAL A 112 9.37 3.66 6.95
CA VAL A 112 10.68 3.21 6.44
C VAL A 112 11.74 4.31 6.54
N SER A 113 13.01 3.96 6.36
CA SER A 113 14.11 4.92 6.44
C SER A 113 14.06 5.97 5.32
N GLU A 114 14.75 7.11 5.48
CA GLU A 114 14.74 8.19 4.48
C GLU A 114 15.24 7.72 3.10
N SER A 115 16.29 6.92 3.04
CA SER A 115 16.79 6.37 1.77
C SER A 115 15.76 5.47 1.10
N GLU A 116 15.06 4.64 1.88
CA GLU A 116 13.97 3.80 1.39
C GLU A 116 12.74 4.59 0.97
N VAL A 117 12.45 5.71 1.64
CA VAL A 117 11.40 6.66 1.22
C VAL A 117 11.69 7.16 -0.17
N MET A 118 12.91 7.66 -0.43
CA MET A 118 13.27 8.22 -1.74
C MET A 118 13.25 7.13 -2.82
N ALA A 119 13.81 5.96 -2.53
CA ALA A 119 13.84 4.84 -3.47
C ALA A 119 12.42 4.34 -3.81
N SER A 120 11.57 4.13 -2.80
CA SER A 120 10.20 3.62 -3.00
C SER A 120 9.33 4.63 -3.74
N ALA A 121 9.37 5.90 -3.32
CA ALA A 121 8.58 6.96 -3.94
C ALA A 121 9.01 7.24 -5.38
N GLY A 122 10.32 7.31 -5.63
CA GLY A 122 10.87 7.53 -6.96
C GLY A 122 10.52 6.38 -7.90
N ASN A 123 10.71 5.13 -7.46
CA ASN A 123 10.38 3.95 -8.25
C ASN A 123 8.86 3.86 -8.54
N ALA A 124 8.02 4.10 -7.53
CA ALA A 124 6.57 4.07 -7.67
C ALA A 124 6.07 5.13 -8.66
N ALA A 125 6.52 6.38 -8.51
CA ALA A 125 6.12 7.48 -9.39
C ALA A 125 6.58 7.27 -10.84
N ALA A 126 7.84 6.89 -11.04
CA ALA A 126 8.36 6.59 -12.37
C ALA A 126 7.60 5.42 -13.02
N SER A 127 7.36 4.36 -12.26
CA SER A 127 6.63 3.18 -12.76
C SER A 127 5.17 3.50 -13.08
N ALA A 128 4.49 4.29 -12.25
CA ALA A 128 3.09 4.68 -12.47
C ALA A 128 2.94 5.52 -13.75
N VAL A 129 3.82 6.52 -13.94
CA VAL A 129 3.85 7.33 -15.17
C VAL A 129 4.17 6.47 -16.38
N ALA A 130 5.19 5.60 -16.30
CA ALA A 130 5.55 4.70 -17.39
C ALA A 130 4.39 3.74 -17.76
N ARG A 131 3.70 3.16 -16.76
CA ARG A 131 2.51 2.32 -16.97
C ARG A 131 1.38 3.08 -17.65
N LYS A 132 1.14 4.34 -17.27
CA LYS A 132 0.13 5.18 -17.91
C LYS A 132 0.47 5.46 -19.36
N MET A 133 1.71 5.86 -19.65
CA MET A 133 2.18 6.08 -21.02
C MET A 133 2.08 4.81 -21.87
N ALA A 134 2.42 3.65 -21.31
CA ALA A 134 2.27 2.37 -22.01
C ALA A 134 0.80 2.03 -22.30
N ARG A 135 -0.13 2.32 -21.38
CA ARG A 135 -1.57 2.10 -21.59
C ARG A 135 -2.16 3.05 -22.62
N ASP A 136 -1.76 4.32 -22.59
CA ASP A 136 -2.27 5.35 -23.50
C ASP A 136 -1.64 5.24 -24.91
N GLY A 137 -0.46 4.63 -25.02
CA GLY A 137 0.25 4.37 -26.28
C GLY A 137 -0.01 3.01 -26.91
N LEU A 138 -0.83 2.14 -26.30
CA LEU A 138 -1.31 0.92 -26.92
C LEU A 138 -2.55 1.26 -27.78
N PRO A 139 -2.55 0.93 -29.08
CA PRO A 139 -3.64 1.25 -30.01
C PRO A 139 -4.94 0.52 -29.68
#